data_AF-A0A956R1M1-F1
#
_entry.id   AF-A0A956R1M1-F1
#
_cell.length_a   1.000
_cell.length_b   1.000
_cell.length_c   1.000
_cell.angle_alpha   90.00
_cell.angle_beta   90.00
_cell.angle_gamma   90.00
#
_symmetry.space_group_name_H-M   'P 1'
#
loop_
_entity.id
_entity.type
_entity.pdbx_description
1 polymer ?
#
loop_
_entity_poly.entity_id
_entity_poly.type
_entity_poly.pdbx_seq_one_letter_code
_entity_poly.pdbx_strand_id
1 'polypeptide(L)'
;MLYGLEQFLLTVIDPALPGAVESFAGPWTSDHGDGVYVHTRGLQLEPLGEDPPADAPGHLLTVHEWAADGSNLDFEIPGGITGELLDVEAPPGYPAARGDLVYLDDRTLRFYRAPALASPGVRARFKGADAKGYRRRRKAKIALELWAVDDVLAT
;
A
#
# COMPACT_ATOMS: atom_id res chain seq x y z
N MET A 1 -10.77 11.34 15.18
CA MET A 1 -10.33 10.27 14.26
C MET A 1 -11.51 9.47 13.71
N LEU A 2 -12.50 9.10 14.53
CA LEU A 2 -13.70 8.37 14.09
C LEU A 2 -14.58 9.17 13.10
N TYR A 3 -14.67 10.49 13.26
CA TYR A 3 -15.35 11.37 12.30
C TYR A 3 -14.82 11.25 10.86
N GLY A 4 -13.51 11.02 10.68
CA GLY A 4 -12.95 10.80 9.35
C GLY A 4 -13.41 9.49 8.71
N LEU A 5 -13.72 8.47 9.52
CA LEU A 5 -14.32 7.22 9.03
C LEU A 5 -15.79 7.44 8.66
N GLU A 6 -16.54 8.21 9.46
CA GLU A 6 -17.93 8.58 9.16
C GLU A 6 -18.00 9.31 7.81
N GLN A 7 -17.18 10.36 7.63
CA GLN A 7 -17.08 11.10 6.36
C GLN A 7 -16.70 10.22 5.16
N PHE A 8 -15.75 9.29 5.34
CA PHE A 8 -15.41 8.34 4.29
C PHE A 8 -16.59 7.42 3.94
N LEU A 9 -17.33 6.94 4.95
CA LEU A 9 -18.49 6.08 4.74
C LEU A 9 -19.64 6.80 4.04
N LEU A 10 -19.86 8.10 4.31
CA LEU A 10 -20.85 8.89 3.58
C LEU A 10 -20.60 8.84 2.07
N THR A 11 -19.35 8.94 1.61
CA THR A 11 -19.03 8.86 0.17
C THR A 11 -19.42 7.54 -0.50
N VAL A 12 -19.61 6.47 0.29
CA VAL A 12 -20.06 5.16 -0.18
C VAL A 12 -21.57 4.99 -0.01
N ILE A 13 -22.16 5.60 1.01
CA ILE A 13 -23.58 5.52 1.33
C ILE A 13 -24.41 6.44 0.43
N ASP A 14 -23.97 7.68 0.20
CA ASP A 14 -24.71 8.68 -0.58
C ASP A 14 -25.17 8.18 -1.96
N PRO A 15 -24.33 7.49 -2.76
CA PRO A 15 -24.76 7.00 -4.07
C PRO A 15 -25.80 5.87 -4.00
N ALA A 16 -25.94 5.21 -2.85
CA ALA A 16 -26.93 4.15 -2.63
C ALA A 16 -28.27 4.69 -2.09
N LEU A 17 -28.32 5.96 -1.68
CA LEU A 17 -29.54 6.57 -1.16
C LEU A 17 -30.45 7.09 -2.29
N PRO A 18 -31.78 7.04 -2.12
CA PRO A 18 -32.71 7.72 -3.01
C PRO A 18 -32.41 9.23 -3.02
N GLY A 19 -32.51 9.89 -4.17
CA GLY A 19 -32.02 11.26 -4.38
C GLY A 19 -32.67 12.40 -3.56
N ALA A 20 -33.60 12.10 -2.66
CA ALA A 20 -34.19 13.04 -1.71
C ALA A 20 -33.77 12.78 -0.25
N VAL A 21 -33.03 11.71 0.02
CA VAL A 21 -32.58 11.33 1.36
C VAL A 21 -31.16 11.85 1.57
N GLU A 22 -31.00 12.76 2.53
CA GLU A 22 -29.70 13.26 2.95
C GLU A 22 -29.03 12.30 3.95
N SER A 23 -27.70 12.31 3.98
CA SER A 23 -26.93 11.55 4.97
C SER A 23 -25.99 12.46 5.76
N PHE A 24 -25.79 12.11 7.03
CA PHE A 24 -25.08 12.93 8.01
C PHE A 24 -24.05 12.09 8.77
N ALA A 25 -22.90 12.69 9.06
CA ALA A 25 -21.90 12.08 9.95
C ALA A 25 -22.21 12.42 11.40
N GLY A 26 -22.14 11.43 12.27
CA GLY A 26 -22.33 11.57 13.71
C GLY A 26 -23.58 10.87 14.22
N PRO A 27 -23.77 10.84 15.55
CA PRO A 27 -24.93 10.21 16.16
C PRO A 27 -26.21 10.98 15.84
N TRP A 28 -27.31 10.25 15.64
CA TRP A 28 -28.63 10.87 15.65
C TRP A 28 -29.00 11.33 17.07
N THR A 29 -29.74 12.42 17.15
CA THR A 29 -30.31 12.98 18.38
C THR A 29 -31.71 13.53 18.06
N SER A 30 -32.57 13.68 19.06
CA SER A 30 -33.99 14.01 18.85
C SER A 30 -34.28 15.40 18.25
N ASP A 31 -33.26 16.25 18.14
CA ASP A 31 -33.27 17.57 17.50
C ASP A 31 -32.85 17.53 16.02
N HIS A 32 -32.42 16.37 15.53
CA HIS A 32 -32.08 16.14 14.14
C HIS A 32 -33.32 15.72 13.32
N GLY A 33 -33.44 16.25 12.10
CA GLY A 33 -34.54 15.96 11.18
C GLY A 33 -34.32 14.69 10.34
N ASP A 34 -35.12 14.56 9.28
CA ASP A 34 -35.11 13.41 8.39
C ASP A 34 -33.76 13.15 7.73
N GLY A 35 -33.39 11.87 7.63
CA GLY A 35 -32.17 11.47 6.94
C GLY A 35 -31.50 10.23 7.52
N VAL A 36 -30.32 9.93 6.98
CA VAL A 36 -29.50 8.80 7.38
C VAL A 36 -28.29 9.27 8.18
N TYR A 37 -28.20 8.89 9.44
CA TYR A 37 -27.09 9.27 10.32
C TYR A 37 -26.11 8.11 10.47
N VAL A 38 -24.84 8.38 10.19
CA VAL A 38 -23.75 7.40 10.22
C VAL A 38 -22.84 7.73 11.39
N HIS A 39 -22.88 6.89 12.41
CA HIS A 39 -22.07 7.05 13.60
C HIS A 39 -21.10 5.89 13.80
N THR A 40 -19.82 6.22 13.98
CA THR A 40 -18.81 5.24 14.38
C THR A 40 -18.70 5.22 15.90
N ARG A 41 -19.28 4.19 16.52
CA ARG A 41 -19.23 3.98 17.98
C ARG A 41 -17.86 3.58 18.50
N GLY A 42 -17.06 2.95 17.65
CA GLY A 42 -15.73 2.49 18.07
C GLY A 42 -14.90 1.92 16.93
N LEU A 43 -13.59 1.92 17.17
CA LEU A 43 -12.57 1.33 16.32
C LEU A 43 -11.68 0.45 17.19
N GLN A 44 -11.65 -0.85 16.91
CA GLN A 44 -10.76 -1.79 17.56
C GLN A 44 -9.76 -2.33 16.54
N LEU A 45 -8.47 -2.07 16.77
CA LEU A 45 -7.41 -2.68 15.97
C LEU A 45 -7.18 -4.10 16.44
N GLU A 46 -7.10 -5.05 15.51
CA GLU A 46 -6.70 -6.42 15.83
C GLU A 46 -5.28 -6.44 16.40
N PRO A 47 -4.99 -7.30 17.40
CA PRO A 47 -3.64 -7.45 17.95
C PRO A 47 -2.65 -7.85 16.84
N LEU A 48 -1.37 -7.56 17.10
CA LEU A 48 -0.30 -7.96 16.19
C LEU A 48 -0.24 -9.50 16.18
N GLY A 49 -0.35 -10.12 15.00
CA GLY A 49 -0.25 -11.57 14.83
C GLY A 49 1.20 -12.07 14.93
N GLU A 50 1.45 -13.33 14.55
CA GLU A 50 2.78 -13.96 14.47
C GLU A 50 3.71 -13.39 13.37
N ASP A 51 3.27 -12.32 12.71
CA ASP A 51 4.12 -11.55 11.81
C ASP A 51 5.35 -10.99 12.56
N PRO A 52 6.47 -10.75 11.84
CA PRO A 52 7.66 -10.12 12.45
C PRO A 52 7.24 -8.85 13.22
N PRO A 53 7.96 -8.54 14.33
CA PRO A 53 7.52 -7.56 15.31
C PRO A 53 7.11 -6.26 14.61
N ALA A 54 5.98 -5.69 15.05
CA ALA A 54 5.33 -4.52 14.43
C ALA A 54 6.20 -3.27 14.34
N ASP A 55 7.35 -3.32 14.99
CA ASP A 55 8.32 -2.25 15.15
C ASP A 55 9.41 -2.30 14.06
N ALA A 56 9.41 -3.32 13.20
CA ALA A 56 10.32 -3.37 12.06
C ALA A 56 10.03 -2.19 11.12
N PRO A 57 11.02 -1.31 10.85
CA PRO A 57 10.80 -0.16 9.99
C PRO A 57 10.40 -0.60 8.59
N GLY A 58 9.42 0.10 8.01
CA GLY A 58 9.20 0.03 6.56
C GLY A 58 10.35 0.71 5.85
N HIS A 59 10.75 0.21 4.69
CA HIS A 59 11.83 0.80 3.90
C HIS A 59 11.31 1.25 2.54
N LEU A 60 11.92 2.29 1.99
CA LEU A 60 11.66 2.69 0.61
C LEU A 60 12.26 1.64 -0.33
N LEU A 61 11.42 1.08 -1.21
CA LEU A 61 11.87 0.16 -2.24
C LEU A 61 12.10 0.93 -3.53
N THR A 62 13.30 0.82 -4.09
CA THR A 62 13.61 1.34 -5.43
C THR A 62 13.78 0.17 -6.39
N VAL A 63 13.11 0.24 -7.53
CA VAL A 63 13.28 -0.74 -8.62
C VAL A 63 13.98 -0.05 -9.76
N HIS A 64 14.98 -0.70 -10.32
CA HIS A 64 15.65 -0.23 -11.51
C HIS A 64 15.77 -1.34 -12.54
N GLU A 65 15.65 -0.97 -13.80
CA GLU A 65 15.55 -1.89 -14.91
C GLU A 65 16.47 -1.44 -16.04
N TRP A 66 17.14 -2.41 -16.63
CA TRP A 66 17.99 -2.22 -17.80
C TRP A 66 17.50 -3.10 -18.94
N ALA A 67 17.62 -2.61 -20.17
CA ALA A 67 17.56 -3.49 -21.33
C ALA A 67 18.82 -4.35 -21.38
N ALA A 68 18.68 -5.62 -21.76
CA ALA A 68 19.80 -6.50 -22.06
C ALA A 68 19.82 -6.80 -23.55
N ASP A 69 21.00 -6.76 -24.17
CA ASP A 69 21.21 -7.00 -25.60
C ASP A 69 21.67 -8.44 -25.91
N GLY A 70 21.82 -9.28 -24.89
CA GLY A 70 22.38 -10.63 -25.03
C GLY A 70 23.91 -10.71 -24.99
N SER A 71 24.61 -9.58 -24.89
CA SER A 71 26.08 -9.50 -24.87
C SER A 71 26.66 -8.74 -23.67
N ASN A 72 25.94 -7.74 -23.13
CA ASN A 72 26.42 -6.94 -22.01
C ASN A 72 26.42 -7.75 -20.71
N LEU A 73 27.55 -7.69 -20.00
CA LEU A 73 27.75 -8.34 -18.69
C LEU A 73 27.64 -7.35 -17.53
N ASP A 74 27.88 -6.07 -17.80
CA ASP A 74 28.01 -5.03 -16.79
C ASP A 74 26.82 -4.06 -16.89
N PHE A 75 26.13 -3.85 -15.77
CA PHE A 75 25.00 -2.94 -15.66
C PHE A 75 25.24 -1.96 -14.52
N GLU A 76 25.49 -0.70 -14.89
CA GLU A 76 25.81 0.36 -13.94
C GLU A 76 24.55 0.85 -13.21
N ILE A 77 24.65 0.97 -11.89
CA ILE A 77 23.60 1.47 -11.00
C ILE A 77 23.68 3.00 -10.95
N PRO A 78 22.69 3.74 -11.48
CA PRO A 78 22.74 5.20 -11.54
C PRO A 78 22.95 5.83 -10.16
N GLY A 79 23.78 6.87 -10.07
CA GLY A 79 24.18 7.50 -8.80
C GLY A 79 23.02 7.95 -7.88
N GLY A 80 21.83 8.21 -8.44
CA GLY A 80 20.64 8.54 -7.66
C GLY A 80 20.02 7.36 -6.89
N ILE A 81 20.39 6.13 -7.22
CA ILE A 81 19.95 4.93 -6.49
C ILE A 81 20.89 4.68 -5.33
N THR A 82 20.31 4.65 -4.14
CA THR A 82 21.02 4.43 -2.88
C THR A 82 20.35 3.31 -2.11
N GLY A 83 21.10 2.64 -1.24
CA GLY A 83 20.60 1.56 -0.42
C GLY A 83 21.21 0.19 -0.75
N GLU A 84 20.73 -0.81 -0.04
CA GLU A 84 21.20 -2.19 -0.16
C GLU A 84 20.51 -2.87 -1.34
N LEU A 85 21.27 -3.42 -2.28
CA LEU A 85 20.69 -4.29 -3.31
C LEU A 85 20.08 -5.53 -2.62
N LEU A 86 18.82 -5.84 -2.91
CA LEU A 86 18.08 -6.96 -2.33
C LEU A 86 18.12 -8.18 -3.25
N ASP A 87 17.63 -7.98 -4.48
CA ASP A 87 17.50 -9.02 -5.47
C ASP A 87 17.81 -8.49 -6.87
N VAL A 88 18.11 -9.43 -7.75
CA VAL A 88 18.30 -9.21 -9.19
C VAL A 88 17.51 -10.29 -9.91
N GLU A 89 16.81 -9.91 -10.97
CA GLU A 89 16.11 -10.80 -11.90
C GLU A 89 16.66 -10.58 -13.30
N ALA A 90 16.89 -11.66 -14.05
CA ALA A 90 17.41 -11.63 -15.40
C ALA A 90 16.96 -12.87 -16.22
N PRO A 91 15.92 -12.78 -17.06
CA PRO A 91 15.02 -11.63 -17.22
C PRO A 91 14.06 -11.47 -16.02
N PRO A 92 13.29 -10.36 -15.94
CA PRO A 92 12.29 -10.17 -14.89
C PRO A 92 11.36 -11.37 -14.71
N GLY A 93 11.13 -11.76 -13.46
CA GLY A 93 10.43 -13.00 -13.09
C GLY A 93 11.35 -14.22 -12.91
N TYR A 94 12.63 -14.13 -13.30
CA TYR A 94 13.63 -15.18 -13.11
C TYR A 94 14.77 -14.67 -12.21
N PRO A 95 14.82 -15.08 -10.94
CA PRO A 95 15.86 -14.65 -10.01
C PRO A 95 17.27 -15.01 -10.50
N ALA A 96 18.16 -14.02 -10.51
CA ALA A 96 19.59 -14.20 -10.71
C ALA A 96 20.27 -14.29 -9.34
N ALA A 97 20.62 -15.50 -8.93
CA ALA A 97 21.23 -15.75 -7.62
C ALA A 97 22.58 -15.00 -7.50
N ARG A 98 22.74 -14.26 -6.40
CA ARG A 98 23.97 -13.54 -6.06
C ARG A 98 25.11 -14.50 -5.77
N GLY A 99 26.30 -14.21 -6.29
CA GLY A 99 27.50 -15.03 -6.13
C GLY A 99 27.63 -16.15 -7.16
N ASP A 100 26.52 -16.65 -7.69
CA ASP A 100 26.53 -17.71 -8.70
C ASP A 100 26.37 -17.18 -10.13
N LEU A 101 25.46 -16.21 -10.33
CA LEU A 101 25.12 -15.68 -11.66
C LEU A 101 25.47 -14.21 -11.82
N VAL A 102 25.38 -13.46 -10.73
CA VAL A 102 25.64 -12.02 -10.69
C VAL A 102 26.33 -11.66 -9.38
N TYR A 103 27.25 -10.71 -9.44
CA TYR A 103 27.84 -10.10 -8.25
C TYR A 103 27.82 -8.57 -8.38
N LEU A 104 27.80 -7.90 -7.23
CA LEU A 104 27.83 -6.44 -7.17
C LEU A 104 29.29 -6.02 -6.95
N ASP A 105 29.85 -5.33 -7.94
CA ASP A 105 31.18 -4.70 -7.87
C ASP A 105 30.98 -3.18 -7.76
N ASP A 106 31.10 -2.66 -6.55
CA ASP A 106 30.79 -1.27 -6.20
C ASP A 106 29.38 -0.86 -6.68
N ARG A 107 29.28 -0.12 -7.80
CA ARG A 107 28.03 0.32 -8.42
C ARG A 107 27.66 -0.42 -9.70
N THR A 108 28.29 -1.55 -9.98
CA THR A 108 28.07 -2.31 -11.21
C THR A 108 27.59 -3.71 -10.89
N LEU A 109 26.43 -4.08 -11.43
CA LEU A 109 25.99 -5.47 -11.46
C LEU A 109 26.75 -6.19 -12.57
N ARG A 110 27.60 -7.13 -12.19
CA ARG A 110 28.42 -7.92 -13.11
C ARG A 110 27.90 -9.34 -13.18
N PHE A 111 27.51 -9.76 -14.37
CA PHE A 111 27.05 -11.12 -14.63
C PHE A 111 28.19 -12.00 -15.13
N TYR A 112 28.19 -13.27 -14.72
CA TYR A 112 29.14 -14.26 -15.26
C TYR A 112 28.73 -14.72 -16.68
N ARG A 113 27.45 -14.56 -17.03
CA ARG A 113 26.89 -14.82 -18.35
C ARG A 113 25.93 -13.72 -18.74
N ALA A 114 26.00 -13.27 -19.99
CA ALA A 114 25.14 -12.21 -20.50
C ALA A 114 23.65 -12.58 -20.32
N PRO A 115 22.84 -11.70 -19.70
CA PRO A 115 21.40 -11.87 -19.64
C PRO A 115 20.80 -11.99 -21.04
N ALA A 116 19.70 -12.74 -21.17
CA ALA A 116 19.02 -12.92 -22.46
C ALA A 116 18.54 -11.58 -23.03
N LEU A 117 18.55 -11.46 -24.36
CA LEU A 117 18.04 -10.29 -25.09
C LEU A 117 16.56 -10.04 -24.70
N ALA A 118 16.31 -8.97 -23.94
CA ALA A 118 14.99 -8.62 -23.42
C ALA A 118 14.96 -7.14 -22.97
N SER A 119 13.76 -6.55 -22.94
CA SER A 119 13.53 -5.19 -22.45
C SER A 119 12.23 -5.13 -21.61
N PRO A 120 12.32 -5.01 -20.27
CA PRO A 120 13.55 -5.00 -19.48
C PRO A 120 14.19 -6.39 -19.42
N GLY A 121 15.52 -6.44 -19.52
CA GLY A 121 16.31 -7.67 -19.49
C GLY A 121 16.97 -7.95 -18.16
N VAL A 122 17.18 -6.91 -17.34
CA VAL A 122 17.61 -7.02 -15.95
C VAL A 122 16.73 -6.13 -15.09
N ARG A 123 16.31 -6.61 -13.92
CA ARG A 123 15.64 -5.84 -12.88
C ARG A 123 16.38 -6.02 -11.57
N ALA A 124 16.69 -4.93 -10.88
CA ALA A 124 17.26 -4.94 -9.54
C ALA A 124 16.36 -4.19 -8.56
N ARG A 125 16.18 -4.74 -7.37
CA ARG A 125 15.47 -4.08 -6.27
C ARG A 125 16.44 -3.66 -5.19
N PHE A 126 16.25 -2.45 -4.68
CA PHE A 126 17.09 -1.83 -3.67
C PHE A 126 16.25 -1.44 -2.46
N LYS A 127 16.76 -1.77 -1.28
CA LYS A 127 16.27 -1.33 0.01
C LYS A 127 16.92 -0.01 0.37
N GLY A 128 16.16 1.07 0.24
CA GLY A 128 16.56 2.41 0.63
C GLY A 128 16.38 2.68 2.12
N ALA A 129 16.32 3.97 2.45
CA ALA A 129 16.14 4.45 3.82
C ALA A 129 14.79 4.04 4.44
N ASP A 130 14.70 4.15 5.75
CA ASP A 130 13.47 3.96 6.50
C ASP A 130 12.38 4.94 6.01
N ALA A 131 11.21 4.38 5.72
CA ALA A 131 10.03 5.12 5.39
C ALA A 131 9.49 5.79 6.67
N LYS A 132 9.84 7.08 6.84
CA LYS A 132 9.38 7.87 7.99
C LYS A 132 7.86 7.87 8.09
N GLY A 133 7.34 7.52 9.26
CA GLY A 133 5.90 7.47 9.53
C GLY A 133 5.21 6.23 8.96
N TYR A 134 5.95 5.27 8.37
CA TYR A 134 5.36 3.99 8.02
C TYR A 134 4.80 3.30 9.26
N ARG A 135 3.54 2.91 9.15
CA ARG A 135 2.86 2.04 10.10
C ARG A 135 2.27 0.88 9.32
N ARG A 136 2.58 -0.35 9.73
CA ARG A 136 2.03 -1.54 9.08
C ARG A 136 0.50 -1.49 9.16
N ARG A 137 -0.16 -1.86 8.05
CA ARG A 137 -1.63 -1.95 8.01
C ARG A 137 -2.07 -2.99 9.03
N ARG A 138 -3.05 -2.64 9.87
CA ARG A 138 -3.68 -3.56 10.82
C ARG A 138 -5.12 -3.77 10.39
N LYS A 139 -5.59 -5.00 10.52
CA LYS A 139 -7.01 -5.27 10.47
C LYS A 139 -7.67 -4.51 11.62
N ALA A 140 -8.85 -4.00 11.35
CA ALA A 140 -9.62 -3.25 12.32
C ALA A 140 -11.09 -3.67 12.24
N LYS A 141 -11.73 -3.73 13.40
CA LYS A 141 -13.18 -3.84 13.51
C LYS A 141 -13.73 -2.46 13.81
N ILE A 142 -14.71 -2.05 13.02
CA ILE A 142 -15.41 -0.78 13.18
C ILE A 142 -16.82 -1.12 13.67
N ALA A 143 -17.21 -0.58 14.82
CA ALA A 143 -18.58 -0.65 15.30
C ALA A 143 -19.33 0.55 14.72
N LEU A 144 -20.24 0.29 13.79
CA LEU A 144 -21.05 1.30 13.12
C LEU A 144 -22.48 1.24 13.65
N GLU A 145 -23.08 2.42 13.75
CA GLU A 145 -24.49 2.60 13.98
C GLU A 145 -25.05 3.47 12.85
N LEU A 146 -26.14 3.00 12.27
CA LEU A 146 -26.86 3.67 11.19
C LEU A 146 -28.28 3.93 11.68
N TRP A 147 -28.69 5.19 11.66
CA TRP A 147 -30.07 5.57 11.91
C TRP A 147 -30.68 6.06 10.60
N ALA A 148 -31.84 5.55 10.25
CA ALA A 148 -32.68 6.13 9.20
C ALA A 148 -33.91 6.69 9.89
N VAL A 149 -34.10 8.00 9.81
CA VAL A 149 -35.19 8.73 10.44
C VAL A 149 -36.03 9.37 9.36
N ASP A 150 -37.33 9.16 9.47
CA ASP A 150 -38.36 9.69 8.59
C ASP A 150 -39.54 10.11 9.46
N ASP A 151 -39.77 11.40 9.60
CA ASP A 151 -40.88 12.00 10.34
C ASP A 151 -42.23 11.79 9.63
N VAL A 152 -42.28 11.10 8.47
CA VAL A 152 -43.51 10.86 7.69
C VAL A 152 -44.50 9.87 8.35
N LEU A 153 -44.20 9.27 9.52
CA LEU A 153 -45.13 8.38 10.23
C LEU A 153 -45.95 9.03 11.35
N ALA A 154 -46.34 10.30 11.20
CA ALA A 154 -47.36 10.94 12.03
C ALA A 154 -48.48 11.58 11.19
N THR A 155 -49.20 10.78 10.40
CA THR A 155 -50.55 11.14 9.90
C THR A 155 -51.48 9.94 9.92
#